data_AF-A0A0F9PDA1-F1
#
_entry.id   AF-A0A0F9PDA1-F1
#
_cell.length_a   1.000
_cell.length_b   1.000
_cell.length_c   1.000
_cell.angle_alpha   90.00
_cell.angle_beta   90.00
_cell.angle_gamma   90.00
#
_symmetry.space_group_name_H-M   'P 1'
#
loop_
_entity.id
_entity.type
_entity.pdbx_description
1 polymer ?
#
loop_
_entity_poly.entity_id
_entity_poly.type
_entity_poly.pdbx_seq_one_letter_code
_entity_poly.pdbx_strand_id
1 'polypeptide(L)'
;MTRSAKVNQVILIILDDVRAEHLFKWMDEGKLPNITKIAENGIMCSNCVTSYPAITFPCYGNIVTGSYSGYFPKEGSGVPLYHWVNRMDPPSVSKKFPLIRNYGDRKQVLKINRDIGKNVKTIFEQVSGGNTLSSTCFLYRGAFFALAENFFDVKPIFENIAKAFDKPEKYFSNKEVPLVTVGYVPHTDDAMHKKGFNHKDYINLLIECDKYLGSLINTLKKTGYYENTAIGIISDHGNFIGEKMYNLEPFFQQKGLIPYVPEKGTGDFDCNFGSVGFFNFPGETWHHHPTIKDMQKFKPSGIG
;
A
#
# COMPACT_ATOMS: atom_id res chain seq x y z
N MET A 1 -39.57 -3.38 7.81
CA MET A 1 -38.78 -2.31 8.46
C MET A 1 -37.47 -2.20 7.71
N THR A 2 -37.28 -1.12 6.96
CA THR A 2 -35.98 -0.78 6.38
C THR A 2 -35.01 -0.55 7.54
N ARG A 3 -33.89 -1.29 7.58
CA ARG A 3 -32.79 -0.95 8.48
C ARG A 3 -32.27 0.42 8.05
N SER A 4 -32.73 1.48 8.72
CA SER A 4 -32.06 2.78 8.63
C SER A 4 -30.67 2.55 9.19
N ALA A 5 -29.67 2.48 8.31
CA ALA A 5 -28.29 2.34 8.74
C ALA A 5 -27.92 3.62 9.50
N LYS A 6 -27.43 3.47 10.73
CA LYS A 6 -26.87 4.60 11.52
C LYS A 6 -25.60 5.18 10.88
N VAL A 7 -25.07 4.51 9.86
CA VAL A 7 -23.85 4.89 9.15
C VAL A 7 -24.16 4.90 7.66
N ASN A 8 -23.99 6.07 7.03
CA ASN A 8 -24.20 6.28 5.60
C ASN A 8 -22.88 6.49 4.85
N GLN A 9 -21.83 6.93 5.54
CA GLN A 9 -20.50 7.15 4.97
C GLN A 9 -19.41 6.46 5.77
N VAL A 10 -18.34 6.05 5.09
CA VAL A 10 -17.12 5.48 5.68
C VAL A 10 -15.92 6.28 5.22
N ILE A 11 -15.08 6.70 6.16
CA ILE A 11 -13.76 7.29 5.90
C ILE A 11 -12.72 6.38 6.57
N LEU A 12 -11.85 5.79 5.78
CA LEU A 12 -10.70 5.01 6.25
C LEU A 12 -9.42 5.82 6.02
N ILE A 13 -8.66 6.09 7.08
CA ILE A 13 -7.35 6.71 7.00
C ILE A 13 -6.29 5.65 7.29
N ILE A 14 -5.41 5.41 6.32
CA ILE A 14 -4.27 4.50 6.43
C ILE A 14 -3.03 5.36 6.70
N LEU A 15 -2.44 5.21 7.89
CA LEU A 15 -1.15 5.80 8.23
C LEU A 15 -0.07 4.74 7.99
N ASP A 16 0.83 4.96 7.04
CA ASP A 16 1.84 3.98 6.66
C ASP A 16 2.87 3.76 7.79
N ASP A 17 3.17 2.51 8.10
CA ASP A 17 4.21 2.11 9.05
C ASP A 17 4.09 2.72 10.47
N VAL A 18 2.88 2.74 11.00
CA VAL A 18 2.59 3.20 12.36
C VAL A 18 2.35 2.00 13.27
N ARG A 19 3.42 1.58 13.95
CA ARG A 19 3.37 0.50 14.94
C ARG A 19 2.42 0.85 16.10
N ALA A 20 1.54 -0.10 16.44
CA ALA A 20 0.54 0.07 17.49
C ALA A 20 1.13 0.59 18.82
N GLU A 21 2.19 -0.05 19.33
CA GLU A 21 2.85 0.36 20.59
C GLU A 21 3.22 1.85 20.61
N HIS A 22 3.68 2.39 19.48
CA HIS A 22 4.05 3.80 19.38
C HIS A 22 2.81 4.71 19.33
N LEU A 23 1.78 4.34 18.55
CA LEU A 23 0.54 5.10 18.47
C LEU A 23 -0.12 5.23 19.84
N PHE A 24 -0.30 4.12 20.55
CA PHE A 24 -0.95 4.10 21.87
C PHE A 24 -0.12 4.85 22.91
N LYS A 25 1.21 4.72 22.90
CA LYS A 25 2.08 5.54 23.75
C LYS A 25 1.82 7.04 23.56
N TRP A 26 1.73 7.52 22.31
CA TRP A 26 1.52 8.94 22.04
C TRP A 26 0.08 9.41 22.33
N MET A 27 -0.90 8.50 22.28
CA MET A 27 -2.25 8.75 22.80
C MET A 27 -2.22 8.94 24.32
N ASP A 28 -1.57 8.03 25.05
CA ASP A 28 -1.46 8.07 26.53
C ASP A 28 -0.71 9.33 27.01
N GLU A 29 0.29 9.79 26.26
CA GLU A 29 0.99 11.04 26.53
C GLU A 29 0.20 12.31 26.11
N GLY A 30 -1.03 12.16 25.61
CA GLY A 30 -1.91 13.27 25.24
C GLY A 30 -1.51 14.02 23.96
N LYS A 31 -0.63 13.44 23.13
CA LYS A 31 -0.13 14.08 21.90
C LYS A 31 -1.10 13.96 20.73
N LEU A 32 -2.02 12.99 20.76
CA LEU A 32 -2.93 12.66 19.66
C LEU A 32 -4.41 12.81 20.11
N PRO A 33 -4.87 14.02 20.49
CA PRO A 33 -6.17 14.20 21.13
C PRO A 33 -7.37 13.84 20.24
N ASN A 34 -7.28 14.04 18.91
CA ASN A 34 -8.41 13.74 18.01
C ASN A 34 -8.55 12.23 17.77
N ILE A 35 -7.43 11.53 17.57
CA ILE A 35 -7.38 10.06 17.47
C ILE A 35 -7.86 9.45 18.80
N THR A 36 -7.35 9.96 19.93
CA THR A 36 -7.76 9.51 21.27
C THR A 36 -9.26 9.64 21.47
N LYS A 37 -9.84 10.79 21.10
CA LYS A 37 -11.28 11.00 21.20
C LYS A 37 -12.10 10.03 20.34
N ILE A 38 -11.65 9.70 19.11
CA ILE A 38 -12.32 8.69 18.28
C ILE A 38 -12.25 7.31 18.94
N ALA A 39 -11.07 6.93 19.46
CA ALA A 39 -10.85 5.65 20.11
C ALA A 39 -11.73 5.48 21.36
N GLU A 40 -11.76 6.48 22.24
CA GLU A 40 -12.55 6.47 23.48
C GLU A 40 -14.07 6.45 23.25
N ASN A 41 -14.54 7.09 22.17
CA ASN A 41 -15.96 7.14 21.81
C ASN A 41 -16.33 6.08 20.75
N GLY A 42 -15.43 5.14 20.46
CA GLY A 42 -15.56 4.17 19.38
C GLY A 42 -15.02 2.80 19.75
N ILE A 43 -14.34 2.17 18.79
CA ILE A 43 -13.70 0.86 18.95
C ILE A 43 -12.21 1.03 18.69
N MET A 44 -11.38 0.53 19.60
CA MET A 44 -9.92 0.47 19.42
C MET A 44 -9.41 -0.96 19.56
N CYS A 45 -8.35 -1.28 18.82
CA CYS A 45 -7.64 -2.55 18.91
C CYS A 45 -6.13 -2.28 18.83
N SER A 46 -5.39 -2.69 19.85
CA SER A 46 -3.92 -2.58 19.91
C SER A 46 -3.20 -3.82 19.37
N ASN A 47 -3.91 -4.92 19.19
CA ASN A 47 -3.34 -6.20 18.75
C ASN A 47 -3.73 -6.52 17.30
N CYS A 48 -3.39 -5.63 16.38
CA CYS A 48 -3.60 -5.83 14.95
C CYS A 48 -2.45 -6.65 14.35
N VAL A 49 -2.78 -7.73 13.65
CA VAL A 49 -1.80 -8.60 12.98
C VAL A 49 -1.74 -8.23 11.50
N THR A 50 -0.56 -7.81 11.03
CA THR A 50 -0.33 -7.49 9.61
C THR A 50 -0.18 -8.76 8.76
N SER A 51 -0.45 -8.63 7.46
CA SER A 51 -0.26 -9.72 6.50
C SER A 51 1.23 -9.94 6.21
N TYR A 52 1.57 -11.13 5.70
CA TYR A 52 2.91 -11.41 5.21
C TYR A 52 2.99 -11.24 3.67
N PRO A 53 4.05 -10.62 3.12
CA PRO A 53 5.10 -9.90 3.84
C PRO A 53 4.59 -8.55 4.36
N ALA A 54 5.08 -8.15 5.55
CA ALA A 54 4.72 -6.93 6.26
C ALA A 54 5.36 -5.68 5.62
N ILE A 55 5.01 -5.42 4.36
CA ILE A 55 5.43 -4.27 3.57
C ILE A 55 4.20 -3.63 2.92
N THR A 56 4.30 -2.36 2.54
CA THR A 56 3.16 -1.52 2.15
C THR A 56 2.26 -2.17 1.11
N PHE A 57 2.67 -2.26 -0.16
CA PHE A 57 1.72 -2.63 -1.24
C PHE A 57 0.94 -3.95 -1.03
N PRO A 58 1.54 -5.04 -0.53
CA PRO A 58 0.81 -6.24 -0.11
C PRO A 58 -0.20 -5.97 1.01
N CYS A 59 0.21 -5.34 2.11
CA CYS A 59 -0.65 -5.13 3.28
C CYS A 59 -1.73 -4.08 3.01
N TYR A 60 -1.33 -2.95 2.44
CA TYR A 60 -2.20 -1.91 1.89
C TYR A 60 -3.24 -2.48 0.91
N GLY A 61 -2.80 -3.34 -0.02
CA GLY A 61 -3.70 -4.02 -0.96
C GLY A 61 -4.72 -4.91 -0.26
N ASN A 62 -4.31 -5.60 0.81
CA ASN A 62 -5.21 -6.45 1.60
C ASN A 62 -6.25 -5.63 2.37
N ILE A 63 -5.86 -4.47 2.94
CA ILE A 63 -6.79 -3.55 3.60
C ILE A 63 -7.86 -3.07 2.62
N VAL A 64 -7.45 -2.66 1.42
CA VAL A 64 -8.35 -2.07 0.42
C VAL A 64 -9.22 -3.12 -0.27
N THR A 65 -8.84 -4.40 -0.27
CA THR A 65 -9.57 -5.45 -1.00
C THR A 65 -10.21 -6.52 -0.12
N GLY A 66 -9.81 -6.63 1.14
CA GLY A 66 -10.18 -7.74 2.02
C GLY A 66 -9.62 -9.10 1.57
N SER A 67 -8.71 -9.13 0.60
CA SER A 67 -8.12 -10.35 0.04
C SER A 67 -6.65 -10.43 0.40
N TYR A 68 -6.14 -11.62 0.73
CA TYR A 68 -4.70 -11.81 0.92
C TYR A 68 -3.93 -11.55 -0.39
N SER A 69 -2.64 -11.25 -0.27
CA SER A 69 -1.67 -11.12 -1.36
C SER A 69 -1.40 -12.44 -2.13
N GLY A 70 -2.07 -13.54 -1.73
CA GLY A 70 -1.95 -14.89 -2.27
C GLY A 70 -2.35 -15.07 -3.75
N TYR A 71 -1.87 -16.17 -4.32
CA TYR A 71 -1.87 -16.61 -5.73
C TYR A 71 -2.40 -15.65 -6.80
N PHE A 72 -1.49 -14.92 -7.44
CA PHE A 72 -1.75 -14.18 -8.68
C PHE A 72 -2.10 -15.15 -9.83
N PRO A 73 -3.16 -14.93 -10.62
CA PRO A 73 -4.34 -14.08 -10.43
C PRO A 73 -5.59 -14.91 -10.04
N LYS A 74 -5.41 -16.09 -9.42
CA LYS A 74 -6.49 -17.06 -9.18
C LYS A 74 -7.12 -16.95 -7.78
N GLU A 75 -6.38 -16.55 -6.74
CA GLU A 75 -6.85 -16.63 -5.34
C GLU A 75 -6.29 -15.51 -4.42
N GLY A 76 -6.35 -14.24 -4.84
CA GLY A 76 -6.00 -13.11 -3.96
C GLY A 76 -5.89 -11.76 -4.66
N SER A 77 -5.47 -10.71 -3.94
CA SER A 77 -5.35 -9.33 -4.44
C SER A 77 -4.41 -9.25 -5.64
N GLY A 78 -3.40 -10.13 -5.70
CA GLY A 78 -2.45 -10.20 -6.79
C GLY A 78 -1.30 -9.19 -6.69
N VAL A 79 -1.12 -8.55 -5.53
CA VAL A 79 0.00 -7.66 -5.25
C VAL A 79 0.91 -8.36 -4.24
N PRO A 80 1.84 -9.22 -4.69
CA PRO A 80 2.65 -10.00 -3.76
C PRO A 80 3.69 -9.12 -3.04
N LEU A 81 4.18 -8.05 -3.69
CA LEU A 81 5.37 -7.30 -3.33
C LEU A 81 5.41 -5.92 -4.01
N TYR A 82 6.40 -5.08 -3.64
CA TYR A 82 6.77 -3.88 -4.40
C TYR A 82 7.33 -4.25 -5.76
N HIS A 83 8.26 -5.21 -5.78
CA HIS A 83 8.93 -5.65 -6.99
C HIS A 83 8.70 -7.14 -7.22
N TRP A 84 8.07 -7.50 -8.33
CA TRP A 84 7.67 -8.87 -8.64
C TRP A 84 7.67 -9.16 -10.13
N VAL A 85 7.71 -10.45 -10.46
CA VAL A 85 7.73 -10.95 -11.84
C VAL A 85 6.47 -11.74 -12.12
N ASN A 86 5.77 -11.39 -13.19
CA ASN A 86 4.66 -12.19 -13.69
C ASN A 86 5.20 -13.44 -14.39
N ARG A 87 4.84 -14.62 -13.89
CA ARG A 87 5.18 -15.91 -14.47
C ARG A 87 4.13 -16.45 -15.43
N MET A 88 2.97 -15.79 -15.54
CA MET A 88 1.82 -16.26 -16.33
C MET A 88 1.82 -15.76 -17.78
N ASP A 89 2.69 -14.80 -18.13
CA ASP A 89 2.95 -14.47 -19.53
C ASP A 89 3.86 -15.58 -20.09
N PRO A 90 3.41 -16.40 -21.06
CA PRO A 90 4.16 -17.59 -21.45
C PRO A 90 5.40 -17.23 -22.29
N PRO A 91 6.64 -17.53 -21.81
CA PRO A 91 7.79 -17.67 -22.70
C PRO A 91 7.66 -18.87 -23.65
N SER A 92 6.74 -19.82 -23.39
CA SER A 92 6.56 -21.02 -24.21
C SER A 92 5.87 -20.79 -25.56
N VAL A 93 5.24 -19.63 -25.76
CA VAL A 93 4.49 -19.32 -27.01
C VAL A 93 4.86 -17.95 -27.60
N SER A 94 5.54 -17.08 -26.84
CA SER A 94 5.94 -15.76 -27.29
C SER A 94 7.40 -15.48 -26.95
N LYS A 95 8.12 -14.78 -27.84
CA LYS A 95 9.47 -14.22 -27.56
C LYS A 95 9.44 -13.07 -26.54
N LYS A 96 8.34 -12.84 -25.84
CA LYS A 96 8.24 -11.73 -24.87
C LYS A 96 8.90 -12.15 -23.57
N PHE A 97 9.77 -11.28 -23.08
CA PHE A 97 10.34 -11.39 -21.74
C PHE A 97 9.25 -11.35 -20.67
N PRO A 98 9.47 -12.00 -19.52
CA PRO A 98 8.52 -11.97 -18.41
C PRO A 98 8.29 -10.51 -17.97
N LEU A 99 7.04 -10.20 -17.64
CA LEU A 99 6.72 -8.87 -17.13
C LEU A 99 7.30 -8.69 -15.73
N ILE A 100 8.15 -7.68 -15.56
CA ILE A 100 8.61 -7.21 -14.26
C ILE A 100 7.79 -5.99 -13.86
N ARG A 101 7.33 -5.98 -12.61
CA ARG A 101 6.62 -4.88 -11.98
C ARG A 101 7.43 -4.36 -10.81
N ASN A 102 7.58 -3.03 -10.74
CA ASN A 102 8.19 -2.33 -9.62
C ASN A 102 7.31 -1.14 -9.22
N TYR A 103 6.56 -1.27 -8.13
CA TYR A 103 5.69 -0.21 -7.62
C TYR A 103 6.43 0.92 -6.89
N GLY A 104 7.75 0.83 -6.72
CA GLY A 104 8.58 2.00 -6.38
C GLY A 104 8.71 3.00 -7.54
N ASP A 105 8.44 2.58 -8.79
CA ASP A 105 8.40 3.48 -9.94
C ASP A 105 7.00 4.12 -10.11
N ARG A 106 6.97 5.44 -10.27
CA ARG A 106 5.73 6.22 -10.37
C ARG A 106 4.85 5.84 -11.58
N LYS A 107 5.44 5.42 -12.70
CA LYS A 107 4.64 5.01 -13.88
C LYS A 107 4.07 3.61 -13.70
N GLN A 108 4.77 2.76 -12.95
CA GLN A 108 4.36 1.38 -12.69
C GLN A 108 3.36 1.27 -11.55
N VAL A 109 3.45 2.07 -10.48
CA VAL A 109 2.44 2.07 -9.40
C VAL A 109 1.03 2.39 -9.92
N LEU A 110 0.90 3.26 -10.91
CA LEU A 110 -0.41 3.55 -11.54
C LEU A 110 -1.03 2.33 -12.23
N LYS A 111 -0.24 1.29 -12.54
CA LYS A 111 -0.71 0.04 -13.15
C LYS A 111 -1.28 -0.93 -12.12
N ILE A 112 -1.11 -0.68 -10.80
CA ILE A 112 -1.58 -1.57 -9.74
C ILE A 112 -3.09 -1.90 -9.86
N ASN A 113 -3.92 -0.93 -10.25
CA ASN A 113 -5.36 -1.12 -10.48
C ASN A 113 -5.70 -2.10 -11.62
N ARG A 114 -4.79 -2.26 -12.58
CA ARG A 114 -4.89 -3.22 -13.69
C ARG A 114 -4.27 -4.57 -13.33
N ASP A 115 -3.27 -4.54 -12.46
CA ASP A 115 -2.57 -5.74 -12.04
C ASP A 115 -3.42 -6.54 -11.03
N ILE A 116 -4.23 -5.88 -10.19
CA ILE A 116 -5.19 -6.60 -9.34
C ILE A 116 -6.25 -7.35 -10.17
N GLY A 117 -6.49 -8.61 -9.82
CA GLY A 117 -7.39 -9.51 -10.55
C GLY A 117 -8.81 -8.94 -10.73
N LYS A 118 -9.47 -9.27 -11.84
CA LYS A 118 -10.84 -8.80 -12.14
C LYS A 118 -11.89 -9.28 -11.15
N ASN A 119 -11.63 -10.40 -10.46
CA ASN A 119 -12.53 -10.98 -9.46
C ASN A 119 -12.32 -10.40 -8.05
N VAL A 120 -11.23 -9.66 -7.83
CA VAL A 120 -10.94 -8.97 -6.57
C VAL A 120 -11.67 -7.64 -6.63
N LYS A 121 -12.48 -7.29 -5.63
CA LYS A 121 -13.10 -5.96 -5.58
C LYS A 121 -12.39 -5.11 -4.55
N THR A 122 -12.02 -3.89 -4.91
CA THR A 122 -11.63 -2.89 -3.90
C THR A 122 -12.84 -2.55 -3.03
N ILE A 123 -12.60 -1.95 -1.86
CA ILE A 123 -13.65 -1.43 -0.97
C ILE A 123 -14.59 -0.46 -1.69
N PHE A 124 -14.07 0.26 -2.70
CA PHE A 124 -14.84 1.16 -3.55
C PHE A 124 -15.78 0.42 -4.50
N GLU A 125 -15.37 -0.72 -5.04
CA GLU A 125 -16.20 -1.57 -5.92
C GLU A 125 -17.18 -2.46 -5.15
N GLN A 126 -17.00 -2.58 -3.83
CA GLN A 126 -17.87 -3.38 -2.96
C GLN A 126 -19.16 -2.63 -2.57
N VAL A 127 -19.19 -1.30 -2.67
CA VAL A 127 -20.42 -0.53 -2.45
C VAL A 127 -21.30 -0.48 -3.70
N SER A 128 -22.60 -0.64 -3.53
CA SER A 128 -23.58 -0.65 -4.63
C SER A 128 -23.94 0.78 -5.02
N GLY A 129 -23.23 1.32 -6.01
CA GLY A 129 -23.48 2.68 -6.53
C GLY A 129 -23.03 3.78 -5.57
N GLY A 130 -23.33 5.03 -5.93
CA GLY A 130 -22.88 6.22 -5.20
C GLY A 130 -21.44 6.62 -5.52
N ASN A 131 -21.01 7.70 -4.88
CA ASN A 131 -19.67 8.25 -5.06
C ASN A 131 -18.68 7.57 -4.12
N THR A 132 -17.44 7.42 -4.57
CA THR A 132 -16.34 6.96 -3.73
C THR A 132 -15.08 7.77 -4.04
N LEU A 133 -14.25 7.96 -3.01
CA LEU A 133 -13.08 8.82 -3.07
C LEU A 133 -11.83 8.07 -2.62
N SER A 134 -10.81 8.09 -3.46
CA SER A 134 -9.45 7.81 -3.02
C SER A 134 -8.69 9.13 -2.87
N SER A 135 -8.18 9.40 -1.67
CA SER A 135 -7.26 10.51 -1.41
C SER A 135 -5.84 9.95 -1.28
N THR A 136 -5.08 10.01 -2.37
CA THR A 136 -3.69 9.51 -2.49
C THR A 136 -3.51 7.99 -2.33
N CYS A 137 -4.61 7.23 -2.25
CA CYS A 137 -4.61 5.76 -2.21
C CYS A 137 -4.51 5.21 -3.65
N PHE A 138 -3.35 4.68 -4.06
CA PHE A 138 -3.08 4.23 -5.45
C PHE A 138 -3.89 3.02 -5.92
N LEU A 139 -4.47 2.21 -5.04
CA LEU A 139 -5.43 1.17 -5.38
C LEU A 139 -6.86 1.72 -5.28
N TYR A 140 -7.26 2.48 -6.30
CA TYR A 140 -8.49 3.27 -6.34
C TYR A 140 -9.52 2.78 -7.36
N ARG A 141 -9.40 1.55 -7.88
CA ARG A 141 -10.40 1.03 -8.83
C ARG A 141 -11.80 1.19 -8.26
N GLY A 142 -12.70 1.83 -9.01
CA GLY A 142 -14.05 2.16 -8.55
C GLY A 142 -14.23 3.53 -7.90
N ALA A 143 -13.16 4.34 -7.72
CA ALA A 143 -13.22 5.64 -7.05
C ALA A 143 -12.68 6.82 -7.87
N PHE A 144 -13.12 8.02 -7.51
CA PHE A 144 -12.45 9.26 -7.93
C PHE A 144 -11.10 9.35 -7.24
N PHE A 145 -10.02 9.51 -8.01
CA PHE A 145 -8.66 9.60 -7.46
C PHE A 145 -8.22 11.06 -7.31
N ALA A 146 -8.16 11.53 -6.07
CA ALA A 146 -7.62 12.83 -5.70
C ALA A 146 -6.20 12.66 -5.16
N LEU A 147 -5.21 13.04 -5.96
CA LEU A 147 -3.80 12.97 -5.58
C LEU A 147 -3.39 14.26 -4.85
N ALA A 148 -2.66 14.14 -3.74
CA ALA A 148 -1.98 15.27 -3.12
C ALA A 148 -0.95 15.90 -4.08
N GLU A 149 -0.82 17.23 -4.11
CA GLU A 149 0.13 17.93 -4.99
C GLU A 149 1.57 17.42 -4.80
N ASN A 150 1.96 17.22 -3.54
CA ASN A 150 3.14 16.47 -3.15
C ASN A 150 2.70 15.19 -2.41
N PHE A 151 3.24 14.06 -2.83
CA PHE A 151 2.87 12.74 -2.32
C PHE A 151 3.10 12.58 -0.81
N PHE A 152 4.09 13.28 -0.25
CA PHE A 152 4.42 13.23 1.17
C PHE A 152 3.74 14.33 2.01
N ASP A 153 2.99 15.25 1.40
CA ASP A 153 2.30 16.26 2.20
C ASP A 153 1.05 15.63 2.83
N VAL A 154 0.96 15.70 4.16
CA VAL A 154 -0.19 15.17 4.92
C VAL A 154 -1.44 16.00 4.67
N LYS A 155 -1.30 17.34 4.67
CA LYS A 155 -2.40 18.29 4.59
C LYS A 155 -3.33 18.05 3.39
N PRO A 156 -2.85 17.94 2.14
CA PRO A 156 -3.74 17.79 0.99
C PRO A 156 -4.55 16.48 1.04
N ILE A 157 -4.03 15.42 1.68
CA ILE A 157 -4.75 14.15 1.82
C ILE A 157 -6.04 14.36 2.62
N PHE A 158 -5.96 15.00 3.78
CA PHE A 158 -7.13 15.31 4.60
C PHE A 158 -8.00 16.42 3.99
N GLU A 159 -7.39 17.43 3.36
CA GLU A 159 -8.13 18.49 2.68
C GLU A 159 -8.97 17.97 1.51
N ASN A 160 -8.47 17.01 0.73
CA ASN A 160 -9.23 16.39 -0.35
C ASN A 160 -10.49 15.71 0.18
N ILE A 161 -10.37 15.01 1.32
CA ILE A 161 -11.51 14.38 1.98
C ILE A 161 -12.48 15.46 2.47
N ALA A 162 -12.00 16.45 3.22
CA ALA A 162 -12.84 17.52 3.74
C ALA A 162 -13.58 18.29 2.62
N LYS A 163 -12.88 18.60 1.51
CA LYS A 163 -13.46 19.29 0.35
C LYS A 163 -14.52 18.44 -0.34
N ALA A 164 -14.40 17.12 -0.37
CA ALA A 164 -15.42 16.24 -0.94
C ALA A 164 -16.73 16.22 -0.11
N PHE A 165 -16.67 16.53 1.18
CA PHE A 165 -17.84 16.68 2.05
C PHE A 165 -18.39 18.12 2.11
N ASP A 166 -17.56 19.14 1.92
CA ASP A 166 -17.96 20.56 1.91
C ASP A 166 -18.44 21.03 0.53
N LYS A 167 -17.81 20.53 -0.55
CA LYS A 167 -18.04 20.92 -1.96
C LYS A 167 -18.00 19.71 -2.89
N PRO A 168 -18.92 18.73 -2.71
CA PRO A 168 -18.92 17.49 -3.49
C PRO A 168 -18.98 17.71 -5.00
N GLU A 169 -19.57 18.82 -5.47
CA GLU A 169 -19.66 19.18 -6.89
C GLU A 169 -18.29 19.36 -7.58
N LYS A 170 -17.22 19.55 -6.81
CA LYS A 170 -15.85 19.61 -7.34
C LYS A 170 -15.28 18.23 -7.72
N TYR A 171 -15.89 17.17 -7.20
CA TYR A 171 -15.43 15.79 -7.33
C TYR A 171 -16.45 14.92 -8.08
N PHE A 172 -17.75 15.18 -7.87
CA PHE A 172 -18.84 14.32 -8.31
C PHE A 172 -19.94 15.10 -9.04
N SER A 173 -20.35 14.60 -10.20
CA SER A 173 -21.34 15.27 -11.07
C SER A 173 -22.75 15.31 -10.48
N ASN A 174 -23.12 14.32 -9.67
CA ASN A 174 -24.40 14.27 -8.95
C ASN A 174 -24.41 15.15 -7.68
N LYS A 175 -23.27 15.77 -7.32
CA LYS A 175 -23.11 16.67 -6.17
C LYS A 175 -23.37 16.01 -4.80
N GLU A 176 -23.32 14.69 -4.74
CA GLU A 176 -23.45 13.92 -3.49
C GLU A 176 -22.08 13.65 -2.86
N VAL A 177 -22.01 13.52 -1.54
CA VAL A 177 -20.76 13.17 -0.81
C VAL A 177 -20.36 11.70 -1.07
N PRO A 178 -19.07 11.33 -0.89
CA PRO A 178 -18.65 9.95 -1.09
C PRO A 178 -19.20 9.02 0.01
N LEU A 179 -19.70 7.85 -0.38
CA LEU A 179 -20.09 6.77 0.53
C LEU A 179 -18.88 6.11 1.17
N VAL A 180 -17.80 5.93 0.41
CA VAL A 180 -16.54 5.37 0.88
C VAL A 180 -15.40 6.28 0.49
N THR A 181 -14.58 6.62 1.46
CA THR A 181 -13.34 7.35 1.27
C THR A 181 -12.17 6.57 1.86
N VAL A 182 -11.07 6.46 1.12
CA VAL A 182 -9.78 6.00 1.69
C VAL A 182 -8.73 7.09 1.51
N GLY A 183 -8.19 7.59 2.62
CA GLY A 183 -7.00 8.44 2.65
C GLY A 183 -5.78 7.60 3.00
N TYR A 184 -4.68 7.78 2.27
CA TYR A 184 -3.43 7.08 2.57
C TYR A 184 -2.29 8.08 2.76
N VAL A 185 -1.61 7.97 3.89
CA VAL A 185 -0.53 8.87 4.33
C VAL A 185 0.80 8.12 4.27
N PRO A 186 1.59 8.26 3.18
CA PRO A 186 2.85 7.53 3.00
C PRO A 186 4.03 8.13 3.78
N HIS A 187 3.93 9.41 4.20
CA HIS A 187 5.06 10.11 4.82
C HIS A 187 5.42 9.56 6.19
N THR A 188 4.50 8.89 6.88
CA THR A 188 4.80 8.29 8.19
C THR A 188 5.85 7.19 8.08
N ASP A 189 5.81 6.36 7.04
CA ASP A 189 6.84 5.36 6.72
C ASP A 189 8.17 5.99 6.30
N ASP A 190 8.14 6.97 5.39
CA ASP A 190 9.34 7.68 4.95
C ASP A 190 10.09 8.34 6.12
N ALA A 191 9.34 8.99 7.03
CA ALA A 191 9.90 9.60 8.23
C ALA A 191 10.41 8.54 9.21
N MET A 192 9.68 7.44 9.39
CA MET A 192 10.10 6.33 10.25
C MET A 192 11.44 5.75 9.78
N HIS A 193 11.58 5.46 8.49
CA HIS A 193 12.81 4.93 7.91
C HIS A 193 13.99 5.89 8.01
N LYS A 194 13.77 7.19 7.80
CA LYS A 194 14.85 8.19 7.82
C LYS A 194 15.29 8.59 9.22
N LYS A 195 14.40 8.56 10.20
CA LYS A 195 14.62 9.20 11.51
C LYS A 195 14.41 8.27 12.70
N GLY A 196 13.58 7.24 12.56
CA GLY A 196 13.19 6.34 13.63
C GLY A 196 12.09 6.89 14.55
N PHE A 197 11.43 5.97 15.26
CA PHE A 197 10.18 6.26 15.99
C PHE A 197 10.30 7.25 17.15
N ASN A 198 11.49 7.38 17.74
CA ASN A 198 11.73 8.30 18.85
C ASN A 198 12.10 9.72 18.37
N HIS A 199 12.27 9.94 17.07
CA HIS A 199 12.68 11.23 16.56
C HIS A 199 11.51 12.22 16.56
N LYS A 200 11.78 13.46 17.00
CA LYS A 200 10.77 14.52 17.10
C LYS A 200 10.02 14.77 15.79
N ASP A 201 10.69 14.65 14.64
CA ASP A 201 10.07 14.88 13.33
C ASP A 201 8.99 13.82 13.02
N TYR A 202 9.24 12.55 13.34
CA TYR A 202 8.24 11.48 13.20
C TYR A 202 7.05 11.71 14.14
N ILE A 203 7.32 12.08 15.40
CA ILE A 203 6.28 12.38 16.39
C ILE A 203 5.44 13.58 15.94
N ASN A 204 6.08 14.65 15.46
CA ASN A 204 5.41 15.85 14.96
C ASN A 204 4.55 15.55 13.72
N LEU A 205 4.98 14.62 12.87
CA LEU A 205 4.20 14.18 11.71
C LEU A 205 2.91 13.47 12.14
N LEU A 206 2.96 12.62 13.17
CA LEU A 206 1.75 12.00 13.74
C LEU A 206 0.81 13.04 14.38
N ILE A 207 1.37 14.03 15.10
CA ILE A 207 0.61 15.16 15.65
C ILE A 207 -0.04 15.99 14.52
N GLU A 208 0.66 16.17 13.41
CA GLU A 208 0.12 16.85 12.23
C GLU A 208 -1.04 16.07 11.60
N CYS A 209 -0.91 14.75 11.47
CA CYS A 209 -2.02 13.87 11.05
C CYS A 209 -3.24 14.01 11.97
N ASP A 210 -3.03 13.98 13.29
CA ASP A 210 -4.09 14.15 14.29
C ASP A 210 -4.78 15.53 14.18
N LYS A 211 -4.01 16.60 13.98
CA LYS A 211 -4.53 17.96 13.76
C LYS A 211 -5.40 18.04 12.50
N TYR A 212 -4.97 17.44 11.40
CA TYR A 212 -5.75 17.45 10.16
C TYR A 212 -6.98 16.54 10.22
N LEU A 213 -6.92 15.44 10.97
CA LEU A 213 -8.09 14.66 11.35
C LEU A 213 -9.10 15.52 12.12
N GLY A 214 -8.65 16.29 13.13
CA GLY A 214 -9.52 17.23 13.85
C GLY A 214 -10.16 18.27 12.92
N SER A 215 -9.42 18.77 11.93
CA SER A 215 -9.94 19.68 10.91
C SER A 215 -10.99 19.02 10.02
N LEU A 216 -10.79 17.77 9.62
CA LEU A 216 -11.76 16.97 8.87
C LEU A 216 -13.04 16.74 9.68
N ILE A 217 -12.92 16.35 10.96
CA ILE A 217 -14.05 16.17 11.87
C ILE A 217 -14.88 17.46 11.98
N ASN A 218 -14.22 18.61 12.10
CA ASN A 218 -14.92 19.90 12.14
C ASN A 218 -15.70 20.18 10.86
N THR A 219 -15.13 19.87 9.69
CA THR A 219 -15.85 19.97 8.42
C THR A 219 -17.08 19.05 8.41
N LEU A 220 -16.94 17.78 8.80
CA LEU A 220 -18.06 16.83 8.87
C LEU A 220 -19.18 17.31 9.80
N LYS A 221 -18.84 17.94 10.93
CA LYS A 221 -19.82 18.51 11.86
C LYS A 221 -20.55 19.70 11.24
N LYS A 222 -19.80 20.61 10.62
CA LYS A 222 -20.35 21.79 9.93
C LYS A 222 -21.29 21.42 8.79
N THR A 223 -20.96 20.36 8.05
CA THR A 223 -21.74 19.88 6.90
C THR A 223 -22.84 18.89 7.28
N GLY A 224 -22.96 18.52 8.57
CA GLY A 224 -24.01 17.63 9.07
C GLY A 224 -23.78 16.13 8.82
N TYR A 225 -22.58 15.73 8.36
CA TYR A 225 -22.26 14.33 8.07
C TYR A 225 -21.60 13.58 9.22
N TYR A 226 -21.14 14.26 10.26
CA TYR A 226 -20.37 13.62 11.35
C TYR A 226 -21.11 12.46 12.03
N GLU A 227 -22.38 12.67 12.42
CA GLU A 227 -23.16 11.65 13.15
C GLU A 227 -23.48 10.39 12.31
N ASN A 228 -23.39 10.48 10.97
CA ASN A 228 -23.68 9.38 10.05
C ASN A 228 -22.42 8.84 9.35
N THR A 229 -21.22 9.27 9.77
CA THR A 229 -19.95 8.85 9.17
C THR A 229 -19.16 7.98 10.14
N ALA A 230 -18.83 6.76 9.73
CA ALA A 230 -17.83 5.96 10.41
C ALA A 230 -16.42 6.40 9.98
N ILE A 231 -15.57 6.74 10.94
CA ILE A 231 -14.18 7.12 10.71
C ILE A 231 -13.27 6.03 11.30
N GLY A 232 -12.49 5.38 10.43
CA GLY A 232 -11.50 4.38 10.81
C GLY A 232 -10.08 4.90 10.60
N ILE A 233 -9.18 4.55 11.51
CA ILE A 233 -7.74 4.83 11.40
C ILE A 233 -7.01 3.50 11.56
N ILE A 234 -6.14 3.17 10.60
CA ILE A 234 -5.43 1.91 10.55
C ILE A 234 -4.00 2.13 10.05
N SER A 235 -3.13 1.18 10.32
CA SER A 235 -1.83 1.07 9.67
C SER A 235 -1.70 -0.27 8.96
N ASP A 236 -0.98 -0.29 7.86
CA ASP A 236 -0.70 -1.48 7.05
C ASP A 236 0.38 -2.37 7.68
N HIS A 237 1.42 -1.79 8.25
CA HIS A 237 2.45 -2.48 9.03
C HIS A 237 3.03 -1.62 10.14
N GLY A 238 4.07 -2.12 10.80
CA GLY A 238 4.88 -1.36 11.73
C GLY A 238 6.35 -1.74 11.57
N ASN A 239 7.21 -0.96 12.21
CA ASN A 239 8.65 -1.07 12.04
C ASN A 239 9.38 -1.65 13.27
N PHE A 240 10.59 -2.16 13.05
CA PHE A 240 11.52 -2.59 14.09
C PHE A 240 12.91 -2.00 13.83
N ILE A 241 13.68 -1.79 14.90
CA ILE A 241 15.08 -1.40 14.75
C ILE A 241 15.85 -2.58 14.12
N GLY A 242 16.41 -2.36 12.94
CA GLY A 242 17.35 -3.28 12.34
C GLY A 242 18.68 -3.29 13.10
N GLU A 243 19.02 -4.40 13.75
CA GLU A 243 20.31 -4.53 14.47
C GLU A 243 21.48 -4.88 13.55
N LYS A 244 21.20 -5.53 12.42
CA LYS A 244 22.21 -6.06 11.51
C LYS A 244 21.80 -5.82 10.06
N MET A 245 22.77 -5.43 9.25
CA MET A 245 22.64 -5.34 7.80
C MET A 245 23.68 -6.27 7.17
N TYR A 246 23.24 -7.06 6.20
CA TYR A 246 24.12 -7.95 5.43
C TYR A 246 24.14 -7.48 3.98
N ASN A 247 25.32 -7.14 3.47
CA ASN A 247 25.49 -6.87 2.05
C ASN A 247 25.73 -8.19 1.31
N LEU A 248 24.79 -8.59 0.45
CA LEU A 248 24.89 -9.79 -0.38
C LEU A 248 25.65 -9.56 -1.69
N GLU A 249 25.93 -8.31 -2.06
CA GLU A 249 26.63 -7.97 -3.30
C GLU A 249 27.99 -8.67 -3.44
N PRO A 250 28.87 -8.72 -2.43
CA PRO A 250 30.17 -9.40 -2.55
C PRO A 250 30.03 -10.89 -2.84
N PHE A 251 28.99 -11.54 -2.31
CA PHE A 251 28.71 -12.95 -2.59
C PHE A 251 28.33 -13.15 -4.06
N PHE A 252 27.46 -12.31 -4.61
CA PHE A 252 27.08 -12.38 -6.02
C PHE A 252 28.26 -12.09 -6.95
N GLN A 253 29.07 -11.06 -6.64
CA GLN A 253 30.27 -10.71 -7.39
C GLN A 253 31.32 -11.83 -7.37
N GLN A 254 31.57 -12.47 -6.22
CA GLN A 254 32.48 -13.61 -6.12
C GLN A 254 32.02 -14.80 -6.98
N LYS A 255 30.71 -14.98 -7.12
CA LYS A 255 30.11 -15.98 -8.01
C LYS A 255 30.02 -15.49 -9.45
N GLY A 256 30.46 -14.29 -9.79
CA GLY A 256 30.37 -13.70 -11.12
C GLY A 256 28.94 -13.49 -11.63
N LEU A 257 27.97 -13.47 -10.71
CA LEU A 257 26.57 -13.21 -11.02
C LEU A 257 26.38 -11.71 -11.22
N ILE A 258 25.66 -11.33 -12.28
CA ILE A 258 25.34 -9.92 -12.56
C ILE A 258 23.81 -9.68 -12.54
N PRO A 259 23.38 -8.44 -12.20
CA PRO A 259 21.97 -8.07 -12.26
C PRO A 259 21.36 -8.32 -13.65
N TYR A 260 20.14 -8.85 -13.66
CA TYR A 260 19.37 -9.14 -14.86
C TYR A 260 18.89 -7.84 -15.51
N VAL A 261 19.08 -7.73 -16.82
CA VAL A 261 18.64 -6.60 -17.64
C VAL A 261 17.58 -7.12 -18.62
N PRO A 262 16.28 -6.95 -18.30
CA PRO A 262 15.19 -7.54 -19.07
C PRO A 262 15.20 -7.15 -20.54
N GLU A 263 15.55 -5.90 -20.86
CA GLU A 263 15.57 -5.39 -22.24
C GLU A 263 16.64 -6.06 -23.11
N LYS A 264 17.69 -6.59 -22.48
CA LYS A 264 18.80 -7.29 -23.15
C LYS A 264 18.67 -8.80 -23.04
N GLY A 265 17.84 -9.31 -22.12
CA GLY A 265 17.76 -10.74 -21.81
C GLY A 265 19.06 -11.31 -21.24
N THR A 266 19.88 -10.46 -20.62
CA THR A 266 21.22 -10.82 -20.10
C THR A 266 21.28 -10.64 -18.59
N GLY A 267 22.10 -11.43 -17.91
CA GLY A 267 22.30 -11.39 -16.46
C GLY A 267 21.55 -12.51 -15.74
N ASP A 268 21.83 -12.63 -14.44
CA ASP A 268 21.62 -13.89 -13.71
C ASP A 268 20.60 -13.77 -12.58
N PHE A 269 20.33 -12.57 -12.08
CA PHE A 269 19.39 -12.37 -10.96
C PHE A 269 18.80 -10.96 -10.92
N ASP A 270 17.63 -10.80 -10.31
CA ASP A 270 17.13 -9.51 -9.83
C ASP A 270 16.84 -9.63 -8.33
N CYS A 271 17.38 -8.69 -7.55
CA CYS A 271 17.17 -8.58 -6.11
C CYS A 271 16.98 -7.10 -5.76
N ASN A 272 15.79 -6.57 -6.00
CA ASN A 272 15.46 -5.17 -5.70
C ASN A 272 14.69 -5.01 -4.37
N PHE A 273 14.58 -3.77 -3.88
CA PHE A 273 13.82 -3.40 -2.69
C PHE A 273 12.39 -3.95 -2.73
N GLY A 274 11.97 -4.54 -1.61
CA GLY A 274 10.64 -5.13 -1.46
C GLY A 274 10.34 -6.23 -2.48
N SER A 275 11.34 -7.05 -2.82
CA SER A 275 11.21 -8.23 -3.70
C SER A 275 11.54 -9.55 -2.97
N VAL A 276 11.09 -10.70 -3.49
CA VAL A 276 11.60 -12.04 -3.11
C VAL A 276 12.90 -12.34 -3.90
N GLY A 277 13.22 -11.50 -4.88
CA GLY A 277 14.24 -11.75 -5.87
C GLY A 277 13.93 -12.92 -6.82
N PHE A 278 14.66 -13.00 -7.92
CA PHE A 278 14.66 -14.18 -8.76
C PHE A 278 16.05 -14.41 -9.37
N PHE A 279 16.31 -15.66 -9.73
CA PHE A 279 17.43 -16.03 -10.58
C PHE A 279 16.92 -16.35 -11.98
N ASN A 280 17.63 -15.84 -12.99
CA ASN A 280 17.37 -16.09 -14.39
C ASN A 280 18.17 -17.31 -14.85
N PHE A 281 17.51 -18.47 -14.90
CA PHE A 281 18.08 -19.69 -15.48
C PHE A 281 17.48 -19.91 -16.87
N PRO A 282 18.29 -19.92 -17.94
CA PRO A 282 17.81 -20.24 -19.28
C PRO A 282 17.20 -21.65 -19.32
N GLY A 283 16.01 -21.78 -19.91
CA GLY A 283 15.31 -23.04 -20.08
C GLY A 283 14.27 -22.95 -21.19
N GLU A 284 13.67 -24.08 -21.57
CA GLU A 284 12.69 -24.11 -22.67
C GLU A 284 11.34 -23.52 -22.28
N THR A 285 10.91 -23.73 -21.02
CA THR A 285 9.64 -23.22 -20.49
C THR A 285 9.77 -22.86 -19.01
N TRP A 286 8.86 -22.02 -18.51
CA TRP A 286 8.80 -21.66 -17.09
C TRP A 286 8.39 -22.81 -16.16
N HIS A 287 7.80 -23.88 -16.71
CA HIS A 287 7.47 -25.10 -15.96
C HIS A 287 8.68 -25.99 -15.70
N HIS A 288 9.78 -25.76 -16.41
CA HIS A 288 11.00 -26.50 -16.23
C HIS A 288 11.86 -25.83 -15.15
N HIS A 289 11.84 -26.38 -13.94
CA HIS A 289 12.72 -25.94 -12.87
C HIS A 289 14.13 -26.54 -13.07
N PRO A 290 15.20 -25.76 -12.91
CA PRO A 290 16.56 -26.28 -13.04
C PRO A 290 16.80 -27.37 -11.98
N THR A 291 17.45 -28.47 -12.37
CA THR A 291 17.88 -29.47 -11.40
C THR A 291 19.06 -28.94 -10.58
N ILE A 292 19.36 -29.57 -9.44
CA ILE A 292 20.58 -29.26 -8.67
C ILE A 292 21.83 -29.38 -9.53
N LYS A 293 21.87 -30.40 -10.41
CA LYS A 293 22.99 -30.63 -11.34
C LYS A 293 23.13 -29.50 -12.36
N ASP A 294 22.02 -28.95 -12.84
CA ASP A 294 22.03 -27.82 -13.78
C ASP A 294 22.52 -26.55 -13.07
N MET A 295 22.04 -26.30 -11.85
CA MET A 295 22.51 -25.16 -11.04
C MET A 295 24.01 -25.25 -10.72
N GLN A 296 24.54 -26.44 -10.43
CA GLN A 296 25.98 -26.65 -10.20
C GLN A 296 26.84 -26.37 -11.44
N LYS A 297 26.26 -26.50 -12.64
CA LYS A 297 26.93 -26.27 -13.92
C LYS A 297 26.62 -24.90 -14.53
N PHE A 298 25.78 -24.11 -13.87
CA PHE A 298 25.39 -22.79 -14.36
C PHE A 298 26.64 -21.92 -14.55
N LYS A 299 26.71 -21.27 -15.71
CA LYS A 299 27.78 -20.33 -16.04
C LYS A 299 27.24 -18.91 -15.87
N PRO A 300 27.67 -18.18 -14.83
CA PRO A 300 27.26 -16.81 -14.59
C PRO A 300 27.63 -15.89 -15.75
N SER A 301 26.74 -14.95 -16.07
CA SER A 301 26.91 -14.04 -17.22
C SER A 301 28.09 -13.08 -17.06
N GLY A 302 28.54 -12.81 -15.83
CA GLY A 302 29.69 -11.95 -15.54
C GLY A 302 31.05 -12.65 -15.65
N ILE A 303 31.08 -13.97 -15.83
CA ILE A 303 32.32 -14.72 -16.06
C ILE A 303 32.42 -14.97 -17.57
N GLY A 304 32.93 -13.96 -18.28
CA GLY A 304 33.40 -14.08 -19.65
C GLY A 304 34.76 -14.77 -19.71
#